data_AF-A0A2G5K619-F1
#
_entry.id   AF-A0A2G5K619-F1
#
_cell.length_a   1.000
_cell.length_b   1.000
_cell.length_c   1.000
_cell.angle_alpha   90.00
_cell.angle_beta   90.00
_cell.angle_gamma   90.00
#
_symmetry.space_group_name_H-M   'P 1'
#
loop_
_entity.id
_entity.type
_entity.pdbx_description
1 polymer ?
#
loop_
_entity_poly.entity_id
_entity_poly.type
_entity_poly.pdbx_seq_one_letter_code
_entity_poly.pdbx_strand_id
1 'polypeptide(L)'
;MRLCVIWCVVFCGFVSFAQAYEDTRGGKILTLMGFDVALASLVPEMKAVKENAPNMGEDIFDDWDDIVENVFKPDAILHATSEALNNTLSDAEFAELNAYFSDGLGYDITQMENEAHSVENIGKSDVYGPGILAEMAEVNPERLAQIHDLITALGTVETSTASVMNIGFALNMGMISASDNPLGITEDQVLRELFAQHDQISQNMKIRILNDTAFTYQMASNAEFSQYVTFLKSDLSQKFYRIVREVNHEMMTGFSRKLGRELVKRANARKL
;
A
#
# COMPACT_ATOMS: atom_id res chain seq x y z
N MET A 1 -50.31 -41.24 -0.19
CA MET A 1 -49.21 -41.46 -1.16
C MET A 1 -48.74 -40.10 -1.63
N ARG A 2 -47.46 -39.77 -1.34
CA ARG A 2 -46.69 -38.57 -1.79
C ARG A 2 -47.09 -37.24 -1.11
N LEU A 3 -46.22 -36.39 -0.57
CA LEU A 3 -44.78 -36.42 -0.25
C LEU A 3 -44.56 -35.14 0.58
N CYS A 4 -44.05 -35.25 1.81
CA CYS A 4 -43.46 -34.12 2.53
C CYS A 4 -42.29 -33.58 1.70
N VAL A 5 -42.33 -32.30 1.35
CA VAL A 5 -41.14 -31.59 0.87
C VAL A 5 -40.82 -30.49 1.88
N ILE A 6 -39.81 -30.81 2.68
CA ILE A 6 -38.97 -29.96 3.47
C ILE A 6 -38.41 -28.85 2.57
N TRP A 7 -38.63 -27.59 2.94
CA TRP A 7 -37.68 -26.51 2.65
C TRP A 7 -37.12 -26.04 3.98
N CYS A 8 -36.08 -26.75 4.43
CA CYS A 8 -35.07 -26.16 5.28
C CYS A 8 -34.45 -25.01 4.49
N VAL A 9 -34.85 -23.79 4.83
CA VAL A 9 -34.08 -22.60 4.49
C VAL A 9 -32.75 -22.74 5.22
N VAL A 10 -31.74 -23.27 4.54
CA VAL A 10 -30.35 -23.08 4.92
C VAL A 10 -30.06 -21.62 4.63
N PHE A 11 -30.32 -20.79 5.63
CA PHE A 11 -29.73 -19.46 5.75
C PHE A 11 -28.23 -19.70 6.03
N CYS A 12 -27.48 -20.06 4.98
CA CYS A 12 -26.04 -19.81 4.99
C CYS A 12 -25.93 -18.30 5.07
N GLY A 13 -25.71 -17.80 6.28
CA GLY A 13 -25.38 -16.40 6.49
C GLY A 13 -24.29 -16.03 5.51
N PHE A 14 -24.48 -14.90 4.85
CA PHE A 14 -23.34 -14.11 4.42
C PHE A 14 -22.57 -13.77 5.70
N VAL A 15 -21.71 -14.68 6.15
CA VAL A 15 -20.58 -14.29 6.97
C VAL A 15 -19.79 -13.40 6.03
N SER A 16 -19.94 -12.09 6.22
CA SER A 16 -19.22 -11.09 5.45
C SER A 16 -17.75 -11.52 5.41
N PHE A 17 -17.18 -11.60 4.21
CA PHE A 17 -15.78 -11.97 4.02
C PHE A 17 -14.82 -11.16 4.91
N ALA A 18 -15.21 -9.92 5.27
CA ALA A 18 -14.53 -9.08 6.26
C ALA A 18 -14.41 -9.76 7.64
N GLN A 19 -15.51 -10.25 8.21
CA GLN A 19 -15.51 -10.88 9.53
C GLN A 19 -14.77 -12.23 9.53
N ALA A 20 -14.74 -12.93 8.40
CA ALA A 20 -14.06 -14.21 8.27
C ALA A 20 -12.52 -14.10 8.27
N TYR A 21 -11.93 -13.00 7.78
CA TYR A 21 -10.47 -12.82 7.83
C TYR A 21 -10.01 -12.29 9.19
N GLU A 22 -10.76 -11.38 9.82
CA GLU A 22 -10.41 -10.78 11.12
C GLU A 22 -10.25 -11.84 12.22
N ASP A 23 -10.99 -12.94 12.16
CA ASP A 23 -10.91 -14.02 13.14
C ASP A 23 -9.67 -14.92 12.97
N THR A 24 -8.98 -14.86 11.83
CA THR A 24 -7.77 -15.65 11.56
C THR A 24 -6.54 -15.09 12.25
N ARG A 25 -5.48 -15.90 12.44
CA ARG A 25 -4.22 -15.43 13.03
C ARG A 25 -3.54 -14.38 12.16
N GLY A 26 -3.54 -14.59 10.84
CA GLY A 26 -3.11 -13.62 9.84
C GLY A 26 -3.89 -12.31 9.91
N GLY A 27 -5.22 -12.35 10.04
CA GLY A 27 -6.04 -11.14 10.13
C GLY A 27 -5.73 -10.33 11.38
N LYS A 28 -5.66 -11.00 12.54
CA LYS A 28 -5.33 -10.36 13.81
C LYS A 28 -3.98 -9.65 13.77
N ILE A 29 -2.95 -10.29 13.21
CA ILE A 29 -1.63 -9.64 13.15
C ILE A 29 -1.61 -8.47 12.17
N LEU A 30 -2.35 -8.55 11.05
CA LEU A 30 -2.47 -7.44 10.10
C LEU A 30 -3.16 -6.22 10.71
N THR A 31 -4.18 -6.43 11.53
CA THR A 31 -4.82 -5.36 12.31
C THR A 31 -3.89 -4.81 13.39
N LEU A 32 -3.20 -5.68 14.14
CA LEU A 32 -2.26 -5.26 15.19
C LEU A 32 -1.10 -4.42 14.65
N MET A 33 -0.62 -4.70 13.44
CA MET A 33 0.45 -3.93 12.81
C MET A 33 -0.06 -2.70 12.03
N GLY A 34 -1.38 -2.45 11.98
CA GLY A 34 -1.98 -1.32 11.26
C GLY A 34 -2.01 -1.44 9.74
N PHE A 35 -1.88 -2.64 9.17
CA PHE A 35 -1.89 -2.82 7.71
C PHE A 35 -3.26 -2.57 7.09
N ASP A 36 -4.33 -2.85 7.83
CA ASP A 36 -5.71 -2.50 7.46
C ASP A 36 -5.91 -0.99 7.37
N VAL A 37 -5.40 -0.22 8.33
CA VAL A 37 -5.43 1.24 8.32
C VAL A 37 -4.62 1.79 7.14
N ALA A 38 -3.41 1.29 6.93
CA ALA A 38 -2.56 1.70 5.81
C ALA A 38 -3.21 1.40 4.45
N LEU A 39 -3.85 0.24 4.28
CA LEU A 39 -4.57 -0.07 3.04
C LEU A 39 -5.82 0.78 2.85
N ALA A 40 -6.53 1.11 3.94
CA ALA A 40 -7.71 1.96 3.88
C ALA A 40 -7.35 3.41 3.50
N SER A 41 -6.17 3.92 3.91
CA SER A 41 -5.71 5.28 3.55
C SER A 41 -5.44 5.45 2.06
N LEU A 42 -5.11 4.36 1.35
CA LEU A 42 -4.84 4.43 -0.09
C LEU A 42 -6.06 4.88 -0.90
N VAL A 43 -7.29 4.62 -0.46
CA VAL A 43 -8.50 5.07 -1.18
C VAL A 43 -8.59 6.60 -1.25
N PRO A 44 -8.64 7.34 -0.12
CA PRO A 44 -8.65 8.80 -0.16
C PRO A 44 -7.37 9.37 -0.80
N GLU A 45 -6.20 8.75 -0.61
CA GLU A 45 -4.97 9.16 -1.31
C GLU A 45 -5.10 9.06 -2.83
N MET A 46 -5.64 7.95 -3.35
CA MET A 46 -5.87 7.78 -4.79
C MET A 46 -6.90 8.77 -5.31
N LYS A 47 -7.95 9.11 -4.55
CA LYS A 47 -8.93 10.12 -4.97
C LYS A 47 -8.31 11.52 -5.03
N ALA A 48 -7.43 11.85 -4.09
CA ALA A 48 -6.69 13.11 -4.07
C ALA A 48 -5.71 13.28 -5.26
N VAL A 49 -5.45 12.23 -6.06
CA VAL A 49 -4.65 12.35 -7.30
C VAL A 49 -5.23 13.38 -8.26
N LYS A 50 -6.56 13.56 -8.31
CA LYS A 50 -7.23 14.58 -9.14
C LYS A 50 -6.72 15.99 -8.87
N GLU A 51 -6.43 16.31 -7.61
CA GLU A 51 -5.97 17.63 -7.19
C GLU A 51 -4.52 17.89 -7.60
N ASN A 52 -3.74 16.82 -7.78
CA ASN A 52 -2.31 16.86 -8.08
C ASN A 52 -1.95 16.55 -9.54
N ALA A 53 -2.94 16.24 -10.39
CA ALA A 53 -2.76 15.93 -11.80
C ALA A 53 -3.64 16.81 -12.72
N PRO A 54 -3.52 18.15 -12.68
CA PRO A 54 -4.41 19.08 -13.39
C PRO A 54 -4.35 18.98 -14.92
N ASN A 55 -3.37 18.25 -15.46
CA ASN A 55 -3.16 18.07 -16.90
C ASN A 55 -3.74 16.75 -17.44
N MET A 56 -4.29 15.88 -16.59
CA MET A 56 -5.13 14.78 -17.06
C MET A 56 -6.50 15.38 -17.44
N GLY A 57 -6.99 15.08 -18.64
CA GLY A 57 -8.22 15.73 -19.17
C GLY A 57 -9.38 15.62 -18.19
N GLU A 58 -10.10 16.74 -17.98
CA GLU A 58 -11.19 16.87 -16.98
C GLU A 58 -12.15 15.69 -17.01
N ASP A 59 -12.49 15.22 -18.20
CA ASP A 59 -13.34 14.05 -18.45
C ASP A 59 -12.87 12.80 -17.68
N ILE A 60 -11.57 12.49 -17.65
CA ILE A 60 -11.04 11.29 -16.98
C ILE A 60 -11.36 11.30 -15.48
N PHE A 61 -11.50 12.49 -14.89
CA PHE A 61 -11.73 12.68 -13.46
C PHE A 61 -13.19 12.70 -13.02
N ASP A 62 -14.14 12.77 -13.94
CA ASP A 62 -15.57 12.73 -13.58
C ASP A 62 -16.00 11.34 -13.09
N ASP A 63 -15.27 10.30 -13.50
CA ASP A 63 -15.51 8.90 -13.14
C ASP A 63 -14.43 8.32 -12.20
N TRP A 64 -13.38 9.08 -11.89
CA TRP A 64 -12.19 8.57 -11.20
C TRP A 64 -12.52 7.95 -9.83
N ASP A 65 -13.32 8.63 -9.03
CA ASP A 65 -13.71 8.15 -7.70
C ASP A 65 -14.49 6.83 -7.79
N ASP A 66 -15.43 6.74 -8.72
CA ASP A 66 -16.22 5.52 -8.94
C ASP A 66 -15.35 4.38 -9.49
N ILE A 67 -14.35 4.67 -10.34
CA ILE A 67 -13.39 3.66 -10.78
C ILE A 67 -12.54 3.17 -9.60
N VAL A 68 -12.00 4.07 -8.78
CA VAL A 68 -11.18 3.72 -7.61
C VAL A 68 -11.99 2.84 -6.65
N GLU A 69 -13.22 3.23 -6.30
CA GLU A 69 -14.10 2.46 -5.41
C GLU A 69 -14.46 1.08 -5.97
N ASN A 70 -14.67 0.98 -7.29
CA ASN A 70 -15.07 -0.28 -7.92
C ASN A 70 -13.91 -1.22 -8.24
N VAL A 71 -12.70 -0.69 -8.47
CA VAL A 71 -11.56 -1.49 -8.91
C VAL A 71 -10.60 -1.80 -7.76
N PHE A 72 -10.37 -0.85 -6.84
CA PHE A 72 -9.53 -1.07 -5.67
C PHE A 72 -10.34 -1.78 -4.58
N LYS A 73 -9.85 -2.94 -4.14
CA LYS A 73 -10.52 -3.78 -3.14
C LYS A 73 -9.55 -4.07 -1.99
N PRO A 74 -9.42 -3.17 -1.00
CA PRO A 74 -8.55 -3.34 0.17
C PRO A 74 -8.77 -4.68 0.87
N ASP A 75 -10.02 -5.06 1.08
CA ASP A 75 -10.41 -6.33 1.72
C ASP A 75 -9.83 -7.56 1.02
N ALA A 76 -9.69 -7.52 -0.31
CA ALA A 76 -9.10 -8.62 -1.06
C ALA A 76 -7.60 -8.74 -0.80
N ILE A 77 -6.91 -7.62 -0.61
CA ILE A 77 -5.48 -7.59 -0.25
C ILE A 77 -5.30 -8.10 1.17
N LEU A 78 -6.14 -7.66 2.11
CA LEU A 78 -6.12 -8.14 3.50
C LEU A 78 -6.36 -9.65 3.59
N HIS A 79 -7.36 -10.15 2.88
CA HIS A 79 -7.68 -11.57 2.87
C HIS A 79 -6.54 -12.42 2.29
N ALA A 80 -6.03 -12.05 1.11
CA ALA A 80 -4.93 -12.76 0.47
C ALA A 80 -3.65 -12.72 1.33
N THR A 81 -3.37 -11.58 1.97
CA THR A 81 -2.21 -11.43 2.85
C THR A 81 -2.35 -12.28 4.10
N SER A 82 -3.54 -12.30 4.70
CA SER A 82 -3.83 -13.16 5.85
C SER A 82 -3.65 -14.63 5.50
N GLU A 83 -4.19 -15.08 4.37
CA GLU A 83 -4.03 -16.45 3.90
C GLU A 83 -2.55 -16.82 3.69
N ALA A 84 -1.78 -15.95 3.01
CA ALA A 84 -0.36 -16.16 2.79
C ALA A 84 0.44 -16.25 4.10
N LEU A 85 0.13 -15.39 5.08
CA LEU A 85 0.72 -15.43 6.41
C LEU A 85 0.38 -16.74 7.15
N ASN A 86 -0.90 -17.13 7.15
CA ASN A 86 -1.37 -18.36 7.80
C ASN A 86 -0.72 -19.62 7.20
N ASN A 87 -0.40 -19.61 5.91
CA ASN A 87 0.24 -20.72 5.21
C ASN A 87 1.77 -20.78 5.39
N THR A 88 2.41 -19.66 5.76
CA THR A 88 3.88 -19.54 5.72
C THR A 88 4.52 -19.40 7.11
N LEU A 89 3.82 -18.78 8.06
CA LEU A 89 4.31 -18.59 9.42
C LEU A 89 3.89 -19.75 10.33
N SER A 90 4.82 -20.14 11.19
CA SER A 90 4.58 -21.10 12.26
C SER A 90 3.85 -20.46 13.45
N ASP A 91 3.31 -21.29 14.33
CA ASP A 91 2.60 -20.84 15.54
C ASP A 91 3.51 -20.01 16.46
N ALA A 92 4.78 -20.37 16.57
CA ALA A 92 5.76 -19.65 17.37
C ALA A 92 6.05 -18.26 16.80
N GLU A 93 6.22 -18.16 15.47
CA GLU A 93 6.42 -16.88 14.77
C GLU A 93 5.21 -15.96 14.93
N PHE A 94 3.98 -16.49 14.84
CA PHE A 94 2.78 -15.72 15.14
C PHE A 94 2.73 -15.25 16.59
N ALA A 95 3.11 -16.10 17.56
CA ALA A 95 3.11 -15.72 18.97
C ALA A 95 4.11 -14.58 19.24
N GLU A 96 5.28 -14.62 18.63
CA GLU A 96 6.31 -13.58 18.76
C GLU A 96 5.88 -12.25 18.12
N LEU A 97 5.32 -12.29 16.90
CA LEU A 97 4.78 -11.10 16.25
C LEU A 97 3.61 -10.49 17.06
N ASN A 98 2.68 -11.32 17.53
CA ASN A 98 1.58 -10.85 18.37
C ASN A 98 2.11 -10.18 19.65
N ALA A 99 3.09 -10.79 20.33
CA ALA A 99 3.68 -10.20 21.52
C ALA A 99 4.31 -8.83 21.22
N TYR A 100 5.00 -8.68 20.08
CA TYR A 100 5.62 -7.42 19.68
C TYR A 100 4.61 -6.30 19.37
N PHE A 101 3.54 -6.60 18.62
CA PHE A 101 2.58 -5.57 18.18
C PHE A 101 1.42 -5.32 19.16
N SER A 102 1.20 -6.22 20.14
CA SER A 102 0.07 -6.09 21.07
C SER A 102 0.25 -5.04 22.17
N ASP A 103 1.49 -4.68 22.50
CA ASP A 103 1.83 -3.73 23.57
C ASP A 103 3.26 -3.19 23.37
N GLY A 104 3.65 -2.19 24.16
CA GLY A 104 4.98 -1.61 24.18
C GLY A 104 5.36 -0.94 22.85
N LEU A 105 6.65 -1.04 22.49
CA LEU A 105 7.20 -0.31 21.35
C LEU A 105 6.51 -0.63 20.01
N GLY A 106 6.20 -1.90 19.73
CA GLY A 106 5.57 -2.26 18.46
C GLY A 106 4.17 -1.64 18.33
N TYR A 107 3.40 -1.66 19.43
CA TYR A 107 2.12 -0.95 19.50
C TYR A 107 2.28 0.56 19.31
N ASP A 108 3.22 1.19 20.04
CA ASP A 108 3.43 2.65 19.96
C ASP A 108 3.83 3.09 18.54
N ILE A 109 4.70 2.32 17.88
CA ILE A 109 5.09 2.55 16.48
C ILE A 109 3.88 2.42 15.55
N THR A 110 3.07 1.37 15.70
CA THR A 110 1.84 1.21 14.90
C THR A 110 0.88 2.37 15.12
N GLN A 111 0.75 2.91 16.33
CA GLN A 111 -0.09 4.08 16.57
C GLN A 111 0.44 5.34 15.87
N MET A 112 1.76 5.54 15.81
CA MET A 112 2.37 6.62 15.03
C MET A 112 2.11 6.45 13.52
N GLU A 113 2.25 5.23 13.00
CA GLU A 113 2.01 4.90 11.59
C GLU A 113 0.52 5.08 11.22
N ASN A 114 -0.40 4.63 12.08
CA ASN A 114 -1.83 4.80 11.89
C ASN A 114 -2.23 6.28 11.89
N GLU A 115 -1.66 7.08 12.80
CA GLU A 115 -1.86 8.52 12.82
C GLU A 115 -1.34 9.16 11.54
N ALA A 116 -0.14 8.78 11.06
CA ALA A 116 0.41 9.30 9.82
C ALA A 116 -0.46 8.97 8.58
N HIS A 117 -1.15 7.83 8.58
CA HIS A 117 -2.09 7.42 7.54
C HIS A 117 -3.53 7.95 7.71
N SER A 118 -3.80 8.78 8.73
CA SER A 118 -5.14 9.36 8.92
C SER A 118 -5.52 10.29 7.79
N VAL A 119 -6.83 10.41 7.52
CA VAL A 119 -7.35 11.31 6.47
C VAL A 119 -6.92 12.75 6.72
N GLU A 120 -6.86 13.17 7.98
CA GLU A 120 -6.40 14.48 8.41
C GLU A 120 -4.93 14.75 8.14
N ASN A 121 -4.11 13.70 8.00
CA ASN A 121 -2.66 13.79 7.78
C ASN A 121 -2.22 13.49 6.34
N ILE A 122 -3.15 13.16 5.43
CA ILE A 122 -2.85 13.01 4.00
C ILE A 122 -2.15 14.27 3.47
N GLY A 123 -0.99 14.08 2.83
CA GLY A 123 -0.16 15.15 2.25
C GLY A 123 0.62 15.99 3.26
N LYS A 124 0.45 15.79 4.56
CA LYS A 124 1.19 16.56 5.58
C LYS A 124 2.68 16.24 5.60
N SER A 125 3.08 15.00 5.32
CA SER A 125 4.49 14.65 5.24
C SER A 125 5.22 15.45 4.14
N ASP A 126 4.59 15.65 2.98
CA ASP A 126 5.16 16.47 1.89
C ASP A 126 5.32 17.95 2.29
N VAL A 127 4.38 18.47 3.08
CA VAL A 127 4.39 19.88 3.52
C VAL A 127 5.34 20.12 4.69
N TYR A 128 5.28 19.28 5.73
CA TYR A 128 6.00 19.50 6.99
C TYR A 128 7.33 18.72 7.08
N GLY A 129 7.45 17.61 6.38
CA GLY A 129 8.63 16.75 6.38
C GLY A 129 9.95 17.48 6.12
N PRO A 130 10.05 18.39 5.13
CA PRO A 130 11.27 19.15 4.90
C PRO A 130 11.71 20.01 6.11
N GLY A 131 10.75 20.59 6.82
CA GLY A 131 11.01 21.38 8.04
C GLY A 131 11.46 20.50 9.20
N ILE A 132 10.82 19.35 9.38
CA ILE A 132 11.18 18.36 10.41
C ILE A 132 12.61 17.84 10.16
N LEU A 133 12.96 17.52 8.91
CA LEU A 133 14.30 17.07 8.54
C LEU A 133 15.36 18.16 8.79
N ALA A 134 15.05 19.41 8.48
CA ALA A 134 15.95 20.53 8.74
C ALA A 134 16.18 20.73 10.25
N GLU A 135 15.12 20.67 11.05
CA GLU A 135 15.23 20.73 12.51
C GLU A 135 16.05 19.56 13.05
N MET A 136 15.76 18.32 12.63
CA MET A 136 16.53 17.14 13.01
C MET A 136 18.02 17.30 12.69
N ALA A 137 18.38 17.86 11.52
CA ALA A 137 19.78 18.09 11.17
C ALA A 137 20.50 19.04 12.14
N GLU A 138 19.78 20.01 12.71
CA GLU A 138 20.34 20.99 13.65
C GLU A 138 20.34 20.48 15.10
N VAL A 139 19.23 19.88 15.56
CA VAL A 139 19.00 19.59 16.99
C VAL A 139 19.12 18.11 17.35
N ASN A 140 18.95 17.20 16.38
CA ASN A 140 19.02 15.75 16.59
C ASN A 140 19.66 15.03 15.38
N PRO A 141 20.93 15.31 15.06
CA PRO A 141 21.61 14.74 13.90
C PRO A 141 21.74 13.21 13.99
N GLU A 142 21.70 12.65 15.21
CA GLU A 142 21.66 11.21 15.42
C GLU A 142 20.40 10.58 14.82
N ARG A 143 19.20 11.15 15.06
CA ARG A 143 17.96 10.64 14.45
C ARG A 143 18.04 10.68 12.92
N LEU A 144 18.54 11.78 12.35
CA LEU A 144 18.66 11.90 10.90
C LEU A 144 19.58 10.80 10.33
N ALA A 145 20.69 10.51 11.00
CA ALA A 145 21.56 9.39 10.63
C ALA A 145 20.84 8.03 10.73
N GLN A 146 20.08 7.79 11.81
CA GLN A 146 19.30 6.55 11.96
C GLN A 146 18.27 6.37 10.83
N ILE A 147 17.59 7.45 10.41
CA ILE A 147 16.64 7.41 9.28
C ILE A 147 17.36 7.04 7.98
N HIS A 148 18.50 7.68 7.69
CA HIS A 148 19.29 7.35 6.50
C HIS A 148 19.78 5.89 6.51
N ASP A 149 20.26 5.41 7.64
CA ASP A 149 20.73 4.03 7.80
C ASP A 149 19.58 3.02 7.63
N LEU A 150 18.39 3.33 8.15
CA LEU A 150 17.21 2.50 7.96
C LEU A 150 16.83 2.39 6.47
N ILE A 151 16.67 3.52 5.79
CA ILE A 151 16.27 3.58 4.38
C ILE A 151 17.28 2.81 3.51
N THR A 152 18.57 2.99 3.78
CA THR A 152 19.65 2.30 3.05
C THR A 152 19.65 0.81 3.34
N ALA A 153 19.54 0.41 4.61
CA ALA A 153 19.61 -1.00 5.00
C ALA A 153 18.43 -1.83 4.49
N LEU A 154 17.25 -1.21 4.34
CA LEU A 154 16.06 -1.88 3.80
C LEU A 154 15.92 -1.74 2.27
N GLY A 155 16.77 -0.95 1.62
CA GLY A 155 16.65 -0.68 0.18
C GLY A 155 15.28 -0.07 -0.17
N THR A 156 14.76 0.80 0.71
CA THR A 156 13.38 1.31 0.60
C THR A 156 13.20 2.15 -0.66
N VAL A 157 14.22 2.89 -1.08
CA VAL A 157 14.16 3.73 -2.30
C VAL A 157 14.08 2.85 -3.54
N GLU A 158 14.94 1.84 -3.65
CA GLU A 158 15.01 0.94 -4.81
C GLU A 158 13.71 0.12 -4.95
N THR A 159 13.22 -0.43 -3.84
CA THR A 159 12.00 -1.24 -3.81
C THR A 159 10.75 -0.39 -4.09
N SER A 160 10.69 0.84 -3.60
CA SER A 160 9.59 1.77 -3.90
C SER A 160 9.63 2.25 -5.35
N THR A 161 10.82 2.55 -5.88
CA THR A 161 11.02 2.93 -7.30
C THR A 161 10.55 1.81 -8.22
N ALA A 162 10.98 0.58 -7.97
CA ALA A 162 10.54 -0.59 -8.75
C ALA A 162 9.02 -0.78 -8.65
N SER A 163 8.43 -0.56 -7.47
CA SER A 163 6.98 -0.68 -7.28
C SER A 163 6.21 0.34 -8.11
N VAL A 164 6.60 1.61 -8.08
CA VAL A 164 5.97 2.68 -8.89
C VAL A 164 6.08 2.37 -10.38
N MET A 165 7.26 1.94 -10.85
CA MET A 165 7.46 1.58 -12.26
C MET A 165 6.61 0.38 -12.69
N ASN A 166 6.53 -0.65 -11.85
CA ASN A 166 5.71 -1.84 -12.13
C ASN A 166 4.22 -1.52 -12.17
N ILE A 167 3.74 -0.68 -11.25
CA ILE A 167 2.36 -0.15 -11.23
C ILE A 167 2.09 0.65 -12.51
N GLY A 168 3.00 1.54 -12.90
CA GLY A 168 2.88 2.34 -14.12
C GLY A 168 2.86 1.48 -15.40
N PHE A 169 3.73 0.47 -15.48
CA PHE A 169 3.74 -0.49 -16.59
C PHE A 169 2.43 -1.27 -16.66
N ALA A 170 1.97 -1.81 -15.53
CA ALA A 170 0.73 -2.56 -15.42
C ALA A 170 -0.49 -1.73 -15.86
N LEU A 171 -0.55 -0.45 -15.46
CA LEU A 171 -1.58 0.49 -15.88
C LEU A 171 -1.61 0.64 -17.41
N ASN A 172 -0.46 0.92 -18.02
CA ASN A 172 -0.33 1.08 -19.47
C ASN A 172 -0.71 -0.19 -20.24
N MET A 173 -0.29 -1.36 -19.77
CA MET A 173 -0.68 -2.64 -20.38
C MET A 173 -2.20 -2.87 -20.30
N GLY A 174 -2.81 -2.46 -19.18
CA GLY A 174 -4.26 -2.40 -19.05
C GLY A 174 -4.91 -1.56 -20.15
N MET A 175 -4.44 -0.32 -20.33
CA MET A 175 -4.98 0.59 -21.34
C MET A 175 -4.82 0.05 -22.76
N ILE A 176 -3.62 -0.41 -23.12
CA ILE A 176 -3.33 -0.97 -24.46
C ILE A 176 -4.27 -2.14 -24.75
N SER A 177 -4.44 -3.06 -23.80
CA SER A 177 -5.29 -4.25 -23.97
C SER A 177 -6.78 -3.95 -24.20
N ALA A 178 -7.27 -2.80 -23.76
CA ALA A 178 -8.66 -2.38 -23.90
C ALA A 178 -8.90 -1.38 -25.05
N SER A 179 -7.83 -0.96 -25.74
CA SER A 179 -7.90 0.01 -26.82
C SER A 179 -7.86 -0.67 -28.19
N ASP A 180 -8.43 -0.03 -29.21
CA ASP A 180 -8.17 -0.38 -30.62
C ASP A 180 -6.72 -0.03 -31.05
N ASN A 181 -5.90 0.46 -30.11
CA ASN A 181 -4.54 0.96 -30.25
C ASN A 181 -4.32 1.82 -31.52
N PRO A 182 -5.11 2.89 -31.74
CA PRO A 182 -4.99 3.72 -32.93
C PRO A 182 -3.64 4.45 -33.03
N LEU A 183 -2.95 4.63 -31.90
CA LEU A 183 -1.61 5.24 -31.81
C LEU A 183 -0.48 4.22 -31.99
N GLY A 184 -0.78 2.92 -32.05
CA GLY A 184 0.21 1.86 -32.23
C GLY A 184 1.24 1.76 -31.10
N ILE A 185 0.89 2.20 -29.88
CA ILE A 185 1.79 2.15 -28.72
C ILE A 185 2.10 0.68 -28.42
N THR A 186 3.39 0.35 -28.41
CA THR A 186 3.87 -1.01 -28.14
C THR A 186 4.34 -1.16 -26.70
N GLU A 187 4.41 -2.40 -26.22
CA GLU A 187 5.01 -2.73 -24.92
C GLU A 187 6.44 -2.18 -24.81
N ASP A 188 7.27 -2.37 -25.85
CA ASP A 188 8.64 -1.85 -25.88
C ASP A 188 8.70 -0.32 -25.76
N GLN A 189 7.71 0.38 -26.33
CA GLN A 189 7.65 1.83 -26.21
C GLN A 189 7.34 2.26 -24.78
N VAL A 190 6.35 1.63 -24.13
CA VAL A 190 6.01 1.88 -22.73
C VAL A 190 7.21 1.61 -21.83
N LEU A 191 7.92 0.50 -22.04
CA LEU A 191 9.12 0.17 -21.28
C LEU A 191 10.18 1.26 -21.44
N ARG A 192 10.49 1.68 -22.68
CA ARG A 192 11.47 2.75 -22.92
C ARG A 192 11.10 4.06 -22.22
N GLU A 193 9.83 4.46 -22.29
CA GLU A 193 9.34 5.70 -21.67
C GLU A 193 9.38 5.64 -20.14
N LEU A 194 9.05 4.50 -19.54
CA LEU A 194 9.15 4.31 -18.08
C LEU A 194 10.62 4.27 -17.62
N PHE A 195 11.48 3.55 -18.32
CA PHE A 195 12.91 3.50 -17.99
C PHE A 195 13.58 4.87 -18.13
N ALA A 196 13.17 5.70 -19.09
CA ALA A 196 13.66 7.08 -19.22
C ALA A 196 13.33 7.95 -17.99
N GLN A 197 12.33 7.58 -17.19
CA GLN A 197 11.90 8.28 -15.98
C GLN A 197 12.50 7.71 -14.69
N HIS A 198 13.25 6.59 -14.77
CA HIS A 198 13.75 5.86 -13.61
C HIS A 198 14.45 6.77 -12.58
N ASP A 199 15.42 7.57 -13.03
CA ASP A 199 16.21 8.40 -12.12
C ASP A 199 15.36 9.48 -11.44
N GLN A 200 14.42 10.09 -12.18
CA GLN A 200 13.50 11.08 -11.63
C GLN A 200 12.56 10.44 -10.59
N ILE A 201 12.00 9.26 -10.89
CA ILE A 201 11.16 8.51 -9.95
C ILE A 201 11.96 8.16 -8.70
N SER A 202 13.21 7.69 -8.86
CA SER A 202 14.07 7.34 -7.74
C SER A 202 14.38 8.52 -6.83
N GLN A 203 14.69 9.70 -7.39
CA GLN A 203 14.89 10.91 -6.59
C GLN A 203 13.61 11.35 -5.86
N ASN A 204 12.47 11.30 -6.54
CA ASN A 204 11.18 11.63 -5.93
C ASN A 204 10.85 10.67 -4.77
N MET A 205 11.11 9.36 -4.95
CA MET A 205 10.93 8.37 -3.89
C MET A 205 11.87 8.59 -2.72
N LYS A 206 13.13 8.93 -2.96
CA LYS A 206 14.06 9.26 -1.89
C LYS A 206 13.55 10.43 -1.03
N ILE A 207 13.09 11.52 -1.67
CA ILE A 207 12.56 12.69 -0.95
C ILE A 207 11.30 12.32 -0.17
N ARG A 208 10.34 11.66 -0.82
CA ARG A 208 9.08 11.27 -0.18
C ARG A 208 9.31 10.35 1.01
N ILE A 209 10.12 9.29 0.84
CA ILE A 209 10.43 8.34 1.92
C ILE A 209 11.09 9.05 3.10
N LEU A 210 12.01 10.00 2.86
CA LEU A 210 12.64 10.77 3.94
C LEU A 210 11.61 11.62 4.69
N ASN A 211 10.75 12.35 3.95
CA ASN A 211 9.70 13.18 4.52
C ASN A 211 8.69 12.34 5.33
N ASP A 212 8.21 11.24 4.75
CA ASP A 212 7.25 10.32 5.38
C ASP A 212 7.83 9.71 6.65
N THR A 213 9.08 9.22 6.60
CA THR A 213 9.74 8.62 7.77
C THR A 213 9.96 9.64 8.87
N ALA A 214 10.44 10.84 8.53
CA ALA A 214 10.65 11.90 9.52
C ALA A 214 9.34 12.36 10.15
N PHE A 215 8.28 12.55 9.35
CA PHE A 215 6.96 12.94 9.82
C PHE A 215 6.33 11.87 10.73
N THR A 216 6.38 10.61 10.31
CA THR A 216 5.74 9.49 11.04
C THR A 216 6.39 9.27 12.40
N TYR A 217 7.72 9.23 12.46
CA TYR A 217 8.44 8.87 13.69
C TYR A 217 9.01 10.08 14.45
N GLN A 218 8.50 11.30 14.19
CA GLN A 218 8.99 12.54 14.82
C GLN A 218 8.89 12.52 16.35
N MET A 219 7.90 11.80 16.89
CA MET A 219 7.64 11.71 18.33
C MET A 219 8.40 10.59 19.05
N ALA A 220 8.96 9.63 18.31
CA ALA A 220 9.76 8.56 18.90
C ALA A 220 11.09 9.10 19.42
N SER A 221 11.63 8.54 20.49
CA SER A 221 13.01 8.78 20.96
C SER A 221 14.05 8.00 20.13
N ASN A 222 15.32 8.40 20.17
CA ASN A 222 16.38 7.73 19.41
C ASN A 222 16.57 6.26 19.83
N ALA A 223 16.29 5.95 21.11
CA ALA A 223 16.35 4.60 21.63
C ALA A 223 15.19 3.73 21.11
N GLU A 224 13.97 4.26 21.12
CA GLU A 224 12.79 3.59 20.57
C GLU A 224 12.94 3.35 19.06
N PHE A 225 13.36 4.37 18.31
CA PHE A 225 13.58 4.22 16.88
C PHE A 225 14.69 3.21 16.58
N SER A 226 15.79 3.21 17.35
CA SER A 226 16.85 2.20 17.21
C SER A 226 16.34 0.77 17.46
N GLN A 227 15.53 0.57 18.48
CA GLN A 227 14.91 -0.74 18.76
C GLN A 227 13.96 -1.18 17.65
N TYR A 228 13.18 -0.24 17.09
CA TYR A 228 12.32 -0.52 15.93
C TYR A 228 13.15 -0.94 14.71
N VAL A 229 14.24 -0.23 14.42
CA VAL A 229 15.19 -0.60 13.34
C VAL A 229 15.78 -1.99 13.57
N THR A 230 16.11 -2.36 14.82
CA THR A 230 16.57 -3.71 15.16
C THR A 230 15.50 -4.75 14.88
N PHE A 231 14.26 -4.49 15.26
CA PHE A 231 13.13 -5.39 14.94
C PHE A 231 12.99 -5.57 13.43
N LEU A 232 12.96 -4.48 12.65
CA LEU A 232 12.84 -4.54 11.19
C LEU A 232 13.95 -5.36 10.53
N LYS A 233 15.14 -5.41 11.12
CA LYS A 233 16.29 -6.18 10.62
C LYS A 233 16.30 -7.64 11.07
N SER A 234 15.43 -8.04 11.99
CA SER A 234 15.34 -9.44 12.45
C SER A 234 14.86 -10.38 11.34
N ASP A 235 15.27 -11.65 11.40
CA ASP A 235 14.89 -12.66 10.41
C ASP A 235 13.37 -12.85 10.34
N LEU A 236 12.69 -12.81 11.49
CA LEU A 236 11.24 -12.92 11.59
C LEU A 236 10.55 -11.73 10.91
N SER A 237 10.97 -10.50 11.22
CA SER A 237 10.38 -9.30 10.62
C SER A 237 10.63 -9.26 9.10
N GLN A 238 11.85 -9.57 8.66
CA GLN A 238 12.18 -9.66 7.22
C GLN A 238 11.35 -10.72 6.49
N LYS A 239 11.13 -11.89 7.11
CA LYS A 239 10.23 -12.92 6.57
C LYS A 239 8.80 -12.42 6.47
N PHE A 240 8.29 -11.80 7.54
CA PHE A 240 6.94 -11.27 7.63
C PHE A 240 6.66 -10.20 6.56
N TYR A 241 7.47 -9.13 6.53
CA TYR A 241 7.30 -8.04 5.57
C TYR A 241 7.55 -8.48 4.11
N ARG A 242 8.33 -9.54 3.88
CA ARG A 242 8.44 -10.13 2.54
C ARG A 242 7.13 -10.73 2.07
N ILE A 243 6.45 -11.52 2.90
CA ILE A 243 5.15 -12.11 2.57
C ILE A 243 4.12 -11.00 2.27
N VAL A 244 4.04 -9.99 3.13
CA VAL A 244 3.12 -8.85 2.95
C VAL A 244 3.41 -8.12 1.63
N ARG A 245 4.68 -7.81 1.36
CA ARG A 245 5.09 -7.09 0.15
C ARG A 245 4.83 -7.88 -1.13
N GLU A 246 5.05 -9.19 -1.13
CA GLU A 246 4.80 -10.05 -2.30
C GLU A 246 3.31 -10.05 -2.67
N VAL A 247 2.42 -10.27 -1.71
CA VAL A 247 0.97 -10.23 -1.93
C VAL A 247 0.53 -8.83 -2.37
N ASN A 248 1.00 -7.79 -1.68
CA ASN A 248 0.68 -6.42 -2.05
C ASN A 248 1.12 -6.10 -3.49
N HIS A 249 2.34 -6.49 -3.87
CA HIS A 249 2.86 -6.26 -5.22
C HIS A 249 1.99 -6.93 -6.31
N GLU A 250 1.61 -8.20 -6.10
CA GLU A 250 0.77 -8.94 -7.04
C GLU A 250 -0.61 -8.27 -7.18
N MET A 251 -1.25 -7.96 -6.05
CA MET A 251 -2.58 -7.37 -6.01
C MET A 251 -2.61 -5.96 -6.61
N MET A 252 -1.62 -5.12 -6.27
CA MET A 252 -1.48 -3.77 -6.84
C MET A 252 -1.23 -3.81 -8.34
N THR A 253 -0.41 -4.75 -8.82
CA THR A 253 -0.20 -4.95 -10.27
C THR A 253 -1.50 -5.35 -10.96
N GLY A 254 -2.28 -6.26 -10.37
CA GLY A 254 -3.59 -6.67 -10.86
C GLY A 254 -4.60 -5.52 -10.88
N PHE A 255 -4.64 -4.73 -9.81
CA PHE A 255 -5.42 -3.50 -9.70
C PHE A 255 -5.06 -2.51 -10.82
N SER A 256 -3.79 -2.17 -11.00
CA SER A 256 -3.34 -1.23 -12.02
C SER A 256 -3.73 -1.66 -13.44
N ARG A 257 -3.59 -2.95 -13.78
CA ARG A 257 -4.05 -3.47 -15.08
C ARG A 257 -5.56 -3.32 -15.26
N LYS A 258 -6.36 -3.57 -14.22
CA LYS A 258 -7.82 -3.40 -14.27
C LYS A 258 -8.19 -1.92 -14.43
N LEU A 259 -7.54 -1.05 -13.66
CA LEU A 259 -7.72 0.40 -13.73
C LEU A 259 -7.48 0.90 -15.16
N GLY A 260 -6.37 0.50 -15.78
CA GLY A 260 -6.05 0.89 -17.15
C GLY A 260 -7.11 0.49 -18.17
N ARG A 261 -7.69 -0.71 -18.03
CA ARG A 261 -8.79 -1.16 -18.91
C ARG A 261 -10.05 -0.33 -18.72
N GLU A 262 -10.44 -0.06 -17.48
CA GLU A 262 -11.66 0.69 -17.19
C GLU A 262 -11.57 2.15 -17.64
N LEU A 263 -10.39 2.77 -17.53
CA LEU A 263 -10.15 4.12 -18.08
C LEU A 263 -10.45 4.18 -19.58
N VAL A 264 -9.96 3.21 -20.36
CA VAL A 264 -10.21 3.17 -21.82
C VAL A 264 -11.67 2.88 -22.15
N LYS A 265 -12.30 1.96 -21.42
CA LYS A 265 -13.71 1.61 -21.63
C LYS A 265 -14.63 2.81 -21.43
N ARG A 266 -14.43 3.60 -20.37
CA ARG A 266 -15.23 4.82 -20.12
C ARG A 266 -14.96 5.90 -21.17
N ALA A 267 -13.69 6.09 -21.54
CA ALA A 267 -13.34 7.02 -22.62
C ALA A 267 -14.02 6.67 -23.95
N ASN A 268 -14.15 5.38 -24.28
CA ASN A 268 -14.85 4.93 -25.48
C ASN A 268 -16.38 5.08 -25.39
N ALA A 269 -16.98 4.79 -24.23
CA ALA A 269 -18.42 4.94 -24.02
C ALA A 269 -18.92 6.38 -24.19
N ARG A 270 -18.08 7.39 -23.94
CA ARG A 270 -18.42 8.81 -24.12
C ARG A 270 -18.26 9.33 -25.55
N LYS A 271 -17.58 8.56 -26.43
CA LYS A 271 -17.49 8.88 -27.86
C LYS A 271 -18.71 8.40 -28.66
N LEU A 272 -19.58 7.59 -28.03
CA LEU A 272 -20.84 7.09 -28.55
C LEU A 272 -22.01 7.96 -28.09
#